data_AF-A0A2H1L696-F1
#
_entry.id   AF-A0A2H1L696-F1
#
_cell.length_a   1.000
_cell.length_b   1.000
_cell.length_c   1.000
_cell.angle_alpha   90.00
_cell.angle_beta   90.00
_cell.angle_gamma   90.00
#
_symmetry.space_group_name_H-M   'P 1'
#
loop_
_entity.id
_entity.type
_entity.pdbx_description
1 polymer ?
#
loop_
_entity_poly.entity_id
_entity_poly.type
_entity_poly.pdbx_seq_one_letter_code
_entity_poly.pdbx_strand_id
1 'polypeptide(L)'
;MAAILLADIRLRVEGELDTVVLTVDDIPPVDADVELGRVLPATRDEPAVIVLHRLPIAQRCTDELDLADLIADVLADQAALLCGRDPDELRPR
;
A
#
# COMPACT_ATOMS: atom_id res chain seq x y z
N MET A 1 -0.01 -9.05 8.48
CA MET A 1 0.69 -7.76 8.64
C MET A 1 0.05 -6.67 7.79
N ALA A 2 0.19 -6.68 6.46
CA ALA A 2 -0.30 -5.60 5.57
C ALA A 2 -1.78 -5.19 5.78
N ALA A 3 -2.69 -6.14 5.97
CA ALA A 3 -4.09 -5.84 6.25
C ALA A 3 -4.32 -5.09 7.59
N ILE A 4 -3.48 -5.36 8.60
CA ILE A 4 -3.53 -4.67 9.89
C ILE A 4 -3.03 -3.23 9.72
N LEU A 5 -1.94 -3.05 8.98
CA LEU A 5 -1.38 -1.72 8.68
C LEU A 5 -2.37 -0.86 7.88
N LEU A 6 -3.05 -1.43 6.88
CA LEU A 6 -4.10 -0.70 6.16
C LEU A 6 -5.31 -0.38 7.03
N ALA A 7 -5.68 -1.25 7.96
CA ALA A 7 -6.75 -0.95 8.92
C ALA A 7 -6.39 0.24 9.82
N ASP A 8 -5.13 0.32 10.27
CA ASP A 8 -4.63 1.45 11.05
C ASP A 8 -4.62 2.76 10.23
N ILE A 9 -4.22 2.71 8.96
CA ILE A 9 -4.30 3.85 8.03
C ILE A 9 -5.76 4.31 7.86
N ARG A 10 -6.70 3.39 7.67
CA ARG A 10 -8.14 3.72 7.51
C ARG A 10 -8.71 4.49 8.70
N LEU A 11 -8.23 4.22 9.91
CA LEU A 11 -8.68 4.96 11.11
C LEU A 11 -8.25 6.44 11.11
N ARG A 12 -7.28 6.83 10.27
CA ARG A 12 -6.75 8.20 10.18
C ARG A 12 -7.45 9.05 9.12
N VAL A 13 -8.29 8.45 8.30
CA VAL A 13 -9.01 9.13 7.20
C VAL A 13 -10.52 8.93 7.38
N GLU A 14 -11.31 9.93 6.98
CA GLU A 14 -12.76 9.96 7.25
C GLU A 14 -13.55 9.08 6.26
N GLY A 15 -13.28 7.77 6.25
CA GLY A 15 -13.94 6.79 5.38
C GLY A 15 -13.46 6.80 3.92
N GLU A 16 -12.51 7.66 3.56
CA GLU A 16 -11.96 7.82 2.20
C GLU A 16 -11.42 6.50 1.61
N LEU A 17 -11.00 5.56 2.46
CA LEU A 17 -10.38 4.29 2.08
C LEU A 17 -11.27 3.06 2.38
N ASP A 18 -12.54 3.25 2.75
CA ASP A 18 -13.44 2.16 3.17
C ASP A 18 -13.66 1.12 2.07
N THR A 19 -13.73 1.58 0.82
CA THR A 19 -13.99 0.73 -0.35
C THR A 19 -12.71 0.23 -1.02
N VAL A 20 -11.55 0.77 -0.64
CA VAL A 20 -10.26 0.44 -1.28
C VAL A 20 -9.87 -1.00 -0.98
N VAL A 21 -9.51 -1.76 -2.00
CA VAL A 21 -9.07 -3.16 -1.84
C VAL A 21 -7.55 -3.22 -1.71
N LEU A 22 -7.05 -4.12 -0.87
CA LEU A 22 -5.63 -4.45 -0.80
C LEU A 22 -5.39 -5.82 -1.42
N THR A 23 -4.44 -5.89 -2.34
CA THR A 23 -3.97 -7.14 -2.94
C THR A 23 -2.45 -7.23 -2.90
N VAL A 24 -1.94 -8.45 -3.03
CA VAL A 24 -0.51 -8.74 -3.10
C VAL A 24 -0.26 -9.48 -4.41
N ASP A 25 0.68 -8.98 -5.19
CA ASP A 25 1.20 -9.62 -6.39
C ASP A 25 2.67 -9.97 -6.18
N ASP A 26 3.19 -10.93 -6.93
CA ASP A 26 4.57 -11.39 -6.74
C ASP A 26 5.58 -10.49 -7.42
N ILE A 27 5.31 -10.07 -8.65
CA ILE A 27 6.25 -9.33 -9.50
C ILE A 27 5.51 -8.14 -10.13
N PRO A 28 6.11 -6.94 -10.15
CA PRO A 28 5.55 -5.82 -10.87
C PRO A 28 5.54 -6.08 -12.40
N PRO A 29 4.81 -5.26 -13.17
CA PRO A 29 4.90 -5.27 -14.63
C PRO A 29 6.34 -5.15 -15.12
N VAL A 30 6.60 -5.71 -16.29
CA VAL A 30 7.96 -5.85 -16.87
C VAL A 30 8.66 -4.51 -17.11
N ASP A 31 7.92 -3.41 -17.17
CA ASP A 31 8.38 -2.03 -17.36
C ASP A 31 8.51 -1.25 -16.04
N ALA A 32 8.22 -1.88 -14.90
CA ALA A 32 8.16 -1.25 -13.57
C ALA A 32 9.21 -1.84 -12.61
N ASP A 33 10.47 -1.88 -13.03
CA ASP A 33 11.62 -2.56 -12.38
C ASP A 33 11.83 -2.27 -10.88
N VAL A 34 11.20 -1.22 -10.31
CA VAL A 34 11.39 -0.77 -8.91
C VAL A 34 10.06 -0.52 -8.19
N GLU A 35 8.93 -0.94 -8.74
CA GLU A 35 7.62 -0.71 -8.11
C GLU A 35 7.43 -1.64 -6.90
N LEU A 36 7.34 -1.06 -5.69
CA LEU A 36 7.04 -1.80 -4.45
C LEU A 36 5.54 -1.93 -4.21
N GLY A 37 4.78 -0.97 -4.72
CA GLY A 37 3.33 -1.02 -4.75
C GLY A 37 2.79 0.04 -5.69
N ARG A 38 1.51 -0.08 -6.02
CA ARG A 38 0.81 0.88 -6.87
C ARG A 38 -0.67 0.97 -6.53
N VAL A 39 -1.28 2.03 -7.01
CA VAL A 39 -2.73 2.20 -7.03
C VAL A 39 -3.27 1.87 -8.42
N LEU A 40 -4.22 0.95 -8.48
CA LEU A 40 -5.16 0.83 -9.59
C LEU A 40 -6.35 1.75 -9.29
N PRO A 41 -6.63 2.75 -10.13
CA PRO A 41 -7.70 3.69 -9.87
C PRO A 41 -9.07 2.99 -9.90
N ALA A 42 -10.02 3.51 -9.13
CA ALA A 42 -11.40 3.04 -9.19
C ALA A 42 -11.97 3.21 -10.60
N THR A 43 -12.79 2.24 -11.02
CA THR A 43 -13.58 2.33 -12.25
C THR A 43 -15.06 2.50 -11.88
N ARG A 44 -15.95 2.47 -12.88
CA ARG A 44 -17.40 2.53 -12.63
C ARG A 44 -17.90 1.33 -11.82
N ASP A 45 -17.30 0.16 -12.04
CA ASP A 45 -17.79 -1.12 -11.54
C ASP A 45 -16.86 -1.74 -10.48
N GLU A 46 -15.64 -1.20 -10.31
CA GLU A 46 -14.62 -1.75 -9.41
C GLU A 46 -14.03 -0.64 -8.51
N PRO A 47 -13.78 -0.92 -7.22
CA PRO A 47 -13.12 0.03 -6.33
C PRO A 47 -11.65 0.22 -6.71
N ALA A 48 -11.03 1.27 -6.15
CA ALA A 48 -9.58 1.41 -6.25
C ALA A 48 -8.87 0.25 -5.51
N VAL A 49 -7.71 -0.16 -6.01
CA VAL A 49 -6.94 -1.27 -5.47
C VAL A 49 -5.51 -0.83 -5.19
N ILE A 50 -5.04 -1.02 -3.96
CA ILE A 50 -3.62 -0.96 -3.63
C ILE A 50 -3.03 -2.34 -3.85
N VAL A 51 -1.99 -2.41 -4.70
CA VAL A 51 -1.22 -3.63 -4.98
C VAL A 51 0.12 -3.51 -4.28
N LEU A 52 0.52 -4.53 -3.52
CA LEU A 52 1.90 -4.67 -3.01
C LEU A 52 2.64 -5.74 -3.80
N HIS A 53 3.89 -5.46 -4.17
CA HIS A 53 4.74 -6.40 -4.93
C HIS A 53 5.69 -7.14 -3.99
N ARG A 54 5.36 -8.41 -3.71
CA ARG A 54 5.99 -9.21 -2.65
C ARG A 54 7.49 -9.44 -2.89
N LEU A 55 7.91 -9.79 -4.10
CA LEU A 55 9.32 -10.10 -4.35
C LEU A 55 10.23 -8.86 -4.22
N PRO A 56 9.90 -7.71 -4.85
CA PRO A 56 10.68 -6.49 -4.64
C PRO A 56 10.75 -6.04 -3.19
N ILE A 57 9.66 -6.17 -2.42
CA ILE A 57 9.64 -5.83 -1.00
C ILE A 57 10.56 -6.78 -0.23
N ALA A 58 10.35 -8.09 -0.35
CA ALA A 58 11.10 -9.10 0.40
C ALA A 58 12.61 -9.06 0.10
N GLN A 59 13.01 -8.75 -1.14
CA GLN A 59 14.42 -8.62 -1.52
C GLN A 59 15.15 -7.44 -0.85
N ARG A 60 14.40 -6.46 -0.31
CA ARG A 60 14.94 -5.28 0.37
C ARG A 60 14.97 -5.42 1.90
N CYS A 61 14.34 -6.46 2.44
CA CYS A 61 14.20 -6.67 3.88
C CYS A 61 15.13 -7.79 4.35
N THR A 62 15.77 -7.59 5.50
CA THR A 62 16.64 -8.61 6.12
C THR A 62 15.85 -9.45 7.12
N ASP A 63 14.84 -8.85 7.75
CA ASP A 63 14.00 -9.50 8.75
C ASP A 63 12.52 -9.06 8.69
N GLU A 64 11.71 -9.55 9.63
CA GLU A 64 10.28 -9.25 9.71
C GLU A 64 9.99 -7.80 10.12
N LEU A 65 10.91 -7.14 10.83
CA LEU A 65 10.75 -5.75 11.24
C LEU A 65 10.97 -4.83 10.04
N ASP A 66 12.04 -5.07 9.27
CA ASP A 66 12.29 -4.40 7.99
C ASP A 66 11.09 -4.55 7.04
N LEU A 67 10.48 -5.75 7.01
CA LEU A 67 9.31 -6.03 6.20
C LEU A 67 8.08 -5.23 6.66
N ALA A 68 7.84 -5.15 7.96
CA ALA A 68 6.74 -4.40 8.52
C ALA A 68 6.90 -2.89 8.26
N ASP A 69 8.09 -2.35 8.47
CA ASP A 69 8.39 -0.94 8.24
C ASP A 69 8.27 -0.57 6.76
N LEU A 70 8.84 -1.38 5.85
CA LEU A 70 8.73 -1.09 4.42
C LEU A 70 7.29 -1.19 3.91
N ILE A 71 6.50 -2.16 4.39
CA ILE A 71 5.07 -2.25 4.04
C ILE A 71 4.31 -1.05 4.59
N ALA A 72 4.63 -0.59 5.80
CA ALA A 72 4.00 0.60 6.39
C ALA A 72 4.24 1.83 5.53
N ASP A 73 5.49 2.05 5.10
CA ASP A 73 5.87 3.17 4.23
C ASP A 73 5.14 3.09 2.88
N VAL A 74 5.21 1.93 2.20
CA VAL A 74 4.56 1.75 0.89
C VAL A 74 3.05 1.94 0.97
N LEU A 75 2.39 1.38 1.99
CA LEU A 75 0.95 1.55 2.17
C LEU A 75 0.57 2.99 2.47
N ALA A 76 1.36 3.71 3.27
CA ALA A 76 1.14 5.11 3.56
C ALA A 76 1.24 5.97 2.29
N ASP A 77 2.27 5.74 1.47
CA ASP A 77 2.45 6.39 0.17
C ASP A 77 1.26 6.16 -0.77
N GLN A 78 0.83 4.90 -0.93
CA GLN A 78 -0.28 4.58 -1.83
C GLN A 78 -1.63 5.10 -1.32
N ALA A 79 -1.85 5.08 0.00
CA ALA A 79 -3.04 5.65 0.62
C ALA A 79 -3.07 7.18 0.49
N ALA A 80 -1.92 7.83 0.68
CA ALA A 80 -1.79 9.28 0.56
C ALA A 80 -2.08 9.77 -0.86
N LEU A 81 -1.65 9.02 -1.88
CA LEU A 81 -2.00 9.28 -3.28
C LEU A 81 -3.52 9.23 -3.52
N LEU A 82 -4.24 8.29 -2.90
CA LEU A 82 -5.69 8.16 -3.02
C LEU A 82 -6.45 9.27 -2.29
N CYS A 83 -5.96 9.71 -1.12
CA CYS A 83 -6.61 10.71 -0.28
C CYS A 83 -6.16 12.15 -0.60
N GLY A 84 -5.11 12.34 -1.40
CA GLY A 84 -4.50 13.66 -1.62
C GLY A 84 -3.88 14.26 -0.35
N ARG A 85 -3.28 13.42 0.49
CA ARG A 85 -2.70 13.78 1.81
C ARG A 85 -1.19 13.57 1.82
N ASP A 86 -0.55 13.99 2.91
CA ASP A 86 0.86 13.67 3.15
C ASP A 86 1.00 12.22 3.68
N PRO A 87 1.91 11.39 3.15
CA PRO A 87 2.10 10.01 3.62
C PRO A 87 2.52 9.90 5.08
N ASP A 88 3.27 10.87 5.62
CA ASP A 88 3.70 10.84 7.02
C ASP A 88 2.51 11.01 7.99
N GLU A 89 1.45 11.68 7.56
CA GLU A 89 0.19 11.78 8.33
C GLU A 89 -0.55 10.44 8.40
N LEU A 90 -0.40 9.62 7.36
CA LEU A 90 -1.08 8.33 7.24
C LEU A 90 -0.24 7.17 7.76
N ARG A 91 1.08 7.34 7.93
CA ARG A 91 1.99 6.26 8.33
C ARG A 91 1.50 5.54 9.61
N PRO A 92 1.28 4.22 9.54
CA PRO A 92 0.91 3.44 10.71
C PRO A 92 2.10 3.33 11.68
N ARG A 93 1.80 3.15 12.97
CA ARG A 93 2.81 3.04 14.03
C ARG A 93 2.84 1.64 14.62
#